data_AF-A0A2V5VE91-F1
#
_entry.id   AF-A0A2V5VE91-F1
#
_cell.length_a   1.000
_cell.length_b   1.000
_cell.length_c   1.000
_cell.angle_alpha   90.00
_cell.angle_beta   90.00
_cell.angle_gamma   90.00
#
_symmetry.space_group_name_H-M   'P 1'
#
loop_
_entity.id
_entity.type
_entity.pdbx_description
1 polymer ?
#
loop_
_entity_poly.entity_id
_entity_poly.type
_entity_poly.pdbx_seq_one_letter_code
_entity_poly.pdbx_strand_id
1 'polypeptide(L)'
;MNYRNRAQIALNLGGLIADGFVAVEAKDSQQVKNIGSDIIKLAKALGVSQNLLSRGNSINEFAENNEWDTLQEELEATQNEVKSSMQSHSDQDLVILVSLGGWIRGTQVVSGAIMHNYDERSAKVLRQPALVKFMQSKINEISPELRGEPLVKGVSEQLPGIEKLVSFPADKAPSLDEVRKVNEAVGKVMEEIENKALAK
;
A
#
# COMPACT_ATOMS: atom_id res chain seq x y z
N MET A 1 -12.07 11.17 10.17
CA MET A 1 -12.10 9.73 9.81
C MET A 1 -11.55 8.98 11.03
N ASN A 2 -12.33 8.11 11.66
CA ASN A 2 -11.82 7.30 12.78
C ASN A 2 -11.57 5.86 12.28
N TYR A 3 -10.32 5.55 11.97
CA TYR A 3 -9.85 4.16 11.90
C TYR A 3 -9.72 3.60 13.32
N ARG A 4 -9.83 2.28 13.47
CA ARG A 4 -9.97 1.63 14.78
C ARG A 4 -8.70 1.75 15.63
N ASN A 5 -7.53 1.64 15.00
CA ASN A 5 -6.24 1.64 15.69
C ASN A 5 -5.09 2.02 14.74
N ARG A 6 -3.89 2.18 15.30
CA ARG A 6 -2.67 2.54 14.57
C ARG A 6 -2.27 1.52 13.51
N ALA A 7 -2.57 0.23 13.71
CA ALA A 7 -2.28 -0.83 12.75
C ALA A 7 -3.09 -0.65 11.45
N GLN A 8 -4.40 -0.39 11.59
CA GLN A 8 -5.27 -0.10 10.46
C GLN A 8 -4.85 1.19 9.74
N ILE A 9 -4.45 2.23 10.47
CA ILE A 9 -3.94 3.47 9.88
C ILE A 9 -2.68 3.20 9.06
N ALA A 10 -1.74 2.40 9.58
CA ALA A 10 -0.52 2.05 8.87
C ALA A 10 -0.80 1.28 7.56
N LEU A 11 -1.67 0.27 7.59
CA LEU A 11 -2.08 -0.48 6.40
C LEU A 11 -2.72 0.45 5.34
N ASN A 12 -3.65 1.32 5.75
CA ASN A 12 -4.31 2.26 4.84
C ASN A 12 -3.35 3.33 4.30
N LEU A 13 -2.38 3.79 5.11
CA LEU A 13 -1.36 4.74 4.67
C LEU A 13 -0.49 4.15 3.55
N GLY A 14 -0.11 2.88 3.68
CA GLY A 14 0.54 2.14 2.60
C GLY A 14 -0.27 2.12 1.31
N GLY A 15 -1.57 1.81 1.42
CA GLY A 15 -2.49 1.79 0.28
C GLY A 15 -2.63 3.14 -0.41
N LEU A 16 -2.79 4.23 0.35
CA LEU A 16 -2.86 5.58 -0.18
C LEU A 16 -1.58 6.01 -0.90
N ILE A 17 -0.41 5.61 -0.40
CA ILE A 17 0.85 5.87 -1.10
C ILE A 17 0.87 5.18 -2.47
N ALA A 18 0.40 3.92 -2.54
CA ALA A 18 0.28 3.20 -3.81
C ALA A 18 -0.70 3.89 -4.77
N ASP A 19 -1.86 4.33 -4.29
CA ASP A 19 -2.81 5.11 -5.10
C ASP A 19 -2.23 6.46 -5.56
N GLY A 20 -1.38 7.08 -4.73
CA GLY A 20 -0.68 8.31 -5.07
C GLY A 20 0.18 8.17 -6.32
N PHE A 21 1.03 7.13 -6.37
CA PHE A 21 1.83 6.83 -7.56
C PHE A 21 0.96 6.56 -8.79
N VAL A 22 -0.15 5.83 -8.63
CA VAL A 22 -1.09 5.56 -9.73
C VAL A 22 -1.72 6.86 -10.25
N ALA A 23 -2.08 7.79 -9.37
CA ALA A 23 -2.64 9.08 -9.75
C ALA A 23 -1.62 9.96 -10.49
N VAL A 24 -0.33 9.89 -10.14
CA VAL A 24 0.75 10.56 -10.88
C VAL A 24 0.88 9.99 -12.29
N GLU A 25 0.95 8.66 -12.42
CA GLU A 25 1.04 7.98 -13.72
C GLU A 25 -0.18 8.29 -14.61
N ALA A 26 -1.36 8.39 -13.99
CA ALA A 26 -2.59 8.79 -14.66
C ALA A 26 -2.68 10.29 -14.98
N LYS A 27 -1.75 11.11 -14.48
CA LYS A 27 -1.74 12.58 -14.59
C LYS A 27 -3.03 13.23 -14.07
N ASP A 28 -3.58 12.69 -12.99
CA ASP A 28 -4.80 13.19 -12.36
C ASP A 28 -4.46 14.13 -11.19
N SER A 29 -4.30 15.42 -11.49
CA SER A 29 -3.97 16.44 -10.48
C SER A 29 -4.95 16.47 -9.31
N GLN A 30 -6.24 16.24 -9.56
CA GLN A 30 -7.24 16.32 -8.50
C GLN A 30 -7.12 15.13 -7.55
N GLN A 31 -6.93 13.93 -8.08
CA GLN A 31 -6.73 12.74 -7.28
C GLN A 31 -5.42 12.78 -6.50
N VAL A 32 -4.34 13.26 -7.11
CA VAL A 32 -3.06 13.49 -6.40
C VAL A 32 -3.25 14.38 -5.17
N LYS A 33 -3.93 15.52 -5.32
CA LYS A 33 -4.20 16.44 -4.20
C LYS A 33 -5.06 15.81 -3.11
N ASN A 34 -6.09 15.06 -3.50
CA ASN A 34 -6.97 14.36 -2.56
C ASN A 34 -6.16 13.32 -1.75
N ILE A 35 -5.36 12.50 -2.43
CA ILE A 35 -4.54 11.46 -1.82
C ILE A 35 -3.45 12.07 -0.95
N GLY A 36 -2.75 13.11 -1.41
CA GLY A 36 -1.75 13.83 -0.62
C GLY A 36 -2.33 14.35 0.69
N SER A 37 -3.53 14.94 0.66
CA SER A 37 -4.25 15.37 1.87
C SER A 37 -4.51 14.22 2.84
N ASP A 38 -4.91 13.06 2.33
CA ASP A 38 -5.23 11.89 3.15
C ASP A 38 -3.97 11.20 3.71
N ILE A 39 -2.87 11.14 2.95
CA ILE A 39 -1.55 10.70 3.43
C ILE A 39 -1.13 11.52 4.64
N ILE A 40 -1.22 12.85 4.55
CA ILE A 40 -0.84 13.75 5.66
C ILE A 40 -1.72 13.51 6.89
N LYS A 41 -3.04 13.31 6.70
CA LYS A 41 -3.96 13.03 7.82
C LYS A 41 -3.60 11.74 8.54
N LEU A 42 -3.33 10.66 7.79
CA LEU A 42 -2.98 9.37 8.40
C LEU A 42 -1.59 9.40 9.05
N ALA A 43 -0.61 10.01 8.39
CA ALA A 43 0.73 10.11 8.93
C ALA A 43 0.76 10.93 10.24
N LYS A 44 -0.01 12.03 10.33
CA LYS A 44 -0.23 12.76 11.59
C LYS A 44 -0.85 11.91 12.69
N ALA A 45 -1.82 11.06 12.34
CA ALA A 45 -2.44 10.15 13.30
C ALA A 45 -1.48 9.05 13.80
N LEU A 46 -0.39 8.78 13.06
CA LEU A 46 0.73 7.93 13.48
C LEU A 46 1.83 8.70 14.23
N GLY A 47 1.65 9.99 14.51
CA GLY A 47 2.64 10.81 15.20
C GLY A 47 3.77 11.35 14.29
N VAL A 48 3.71 11.10 12.99
CA VAL A 48 4.64 11.70 12.02
C VAL A 48 4.21 13.15 11.78
N SER A 49 5.06 14.11 12.12
CA SER A 49 4.70 15.54 12.04
C SER A 49 5.77 16.44 11.44
N GLN A 50 7.05 16.07 11.53
CA GLN A 50 8.12 16.88 10.93
C GLN A 50 8.06 16.81 9.41
N ASN A 51 8.22 17.96 8.76
CA ASN A 51 8.30 18.15 7.30
C ASN A 51 7.07 17.73 6.46
N LEU A 52 6.11 16.97 6.98
CA LEU A 52 4.95 16.53 6.19
C LEU A 52 4.03 17.66 5.69
N LEU A 53 3.93 18.75 6.45
CA LEU A 53 3.14 19.92 6.03
C LEU A 53 3.77 20.60 4.81
N SER A 54 5.09 20.76 4.77
CA SER A 54 5.77 21.35 3.61
C SER A 54 5.67 20.44 2.40
N ARG A 55 5.88 19.13 2.57
CA ARG A 55 5.74 18.15 1.48
C ARG A 55 4.34 18.12 0.90
N GLY A 56 3.32 18.20 1.75
CA GLY A 56 1.93 18.31 1.32
C GLY A 56 1.62 19.53 0.46
N ASN A 57 2.24 20.67 0.78
CA ASN A 57 2.11 21.88 -0.02
C ASN A 57 2.83 21.72 -1.37
N SER A 58 4.02 21.13 -1.38
CA SER A 58 4.78 20.84 -2.61
C SER A 58 4.02 19.89 -3.54
N ILE A 59 3.40 18.83 -3.01
CA ILE A 59 2.53 17.93 -3.79
C ILE A 59 1.40 18.70 -4.47
N ASN A 60 0.74 19.61 -3.75
CA ASN A 60 -0.35 20.41 -4.32
C ASN A 60 0.14 21.36 -5.41
N GLU A 61 1.27 22.04 -5.17
CA GLU A 61 1.89 22.98 -6.11
C GLU A 61 2.32 22.28 -7.40
N PHE A 62 3.07 21.18 -7.30
CA PHE A 62 3.53 20.42 -8.46
C PHE A 62 2.35 19.81 -9.25
N ALA A 63 1.29 19.38 -8.57
CA ALA A 63 0.07 18.90 -9.22
C ALA A 63 -0.68 20.00 -9.97
N GLU A 64 -0.65 21.25 -9.48
CA GLU A 64 -1.25 22.42 -10.14
C GLU A 64 -0.46 22.85 -11.38
N ASN A 65 0.86 22.70 -11.34
CA ASN A 65 1.75 23.06 -12.43
C ASN A 65 1.97 21.94 -13.46
N ASN A 66 1.39 20.74 -13.24
CA ASN A 66 1.60 19.55 -14.07
C ASN A 66 3.08 19.08 -14.10
N GLU A 67 3.80 19.25 -12.98
CA GLU A 67 5.21 18.88 -12.82
C GLU A 67 5.32 17.40 -12.39
N TRP A 68 4.95 16.48 -13.28
CA TRP A 68 4.75 15.06 -12.96
C TRP A 68 6.00 14.34 -12.46
N ASP A 69 7.16 14.59 -13.07
CA ASP A 69 8.42 13.96 -12.65
C ASP A 69 8.80 14.42 -11.24
N THR A 70 8.69 15.73 -10.96
CA THR A 70 8.90 16.31 -9.63
C THR A 70 7.89 15.81 -8.60
N LEU A 71 6.64 15.61 -9.02
CA LEU A 71 5.59 15.08 -8.17
C LEU A 71 5.87 13.64 -7.74
N GLN A 72 6.40 12.81 -8.66
CA GLN A 72 6.84 11.46 -8.33
C GLN A 72 7.97 11.48 -7.30
N GLU A 73 8.99 12.32 -7.49
CA GLU A 73 10.08 12.50 -6.53
C GLU A 73 9.57 12.95 -5.15
N GLU A 74 8.60 13.88 -5.11
CA GLU A 74 8.04 14.37 -3.85
C GLU A 74 7.20 13.29 -3.13
N LEU A 75 6.50 12.42 -3.86
CA LEU A 75 5.80 11.27 -3.26
C LEU A 75 6.78 10.25 -2.69
N GLU A 76 7.89 9.95 -3.38
CA GLU A 76 8.95 9.08 -2.87
C GLU A 76 9.58 9.69 -1.61
N ALA A 77 9.88 10.99 -1.63
CA ALA A 77 10.42 11.70 -0.47
C ALA A 77 9.43 11.71 0.71
N THR A 78 8.13 11.87 0.44
CA THR A 78 7.07 11.76 1.45
C THR A 78 6.99 10.36 2.04
N GLN A 79 7.04 9.31 1.21
CA GLN A 79 7.06 7.92 1.69
C GLN A 79 8.28 7.67 2.59
N ASN A 80 9.46 8.16 2.20
CA ASN A 80 10.70 7.98 2.94
C ASN A 80 10.69 8.76 4.28
N GLU A 81 10.11 9.96 4.31
CA GLU A 81 9.92 10.73 5.54
C GLU A 81 9.03 9.97 6.53
N VAL A 82 7.89 9.44 6.06
CA VAL A 82 6.98 8.62 6.88
C VAL A 82 7.72 7.43 7.47
N LYS A 83 8.43 6.65 6.65
CA LYS A 83 9.18 5.47 7.11
C LYS A 83 10.26 5.86 8.14
N SER A 84 11.04 6.90 7.85
CA SER A 84 12.16 7.32 8.71
C SER A 84 11.66 7.87 10.05
N SER A 85 10.57 8.65 10.03
CA SER A 85 9.97 9.19 11.25
C SER A 85 9.37 8.10 12.13
N MET A 86 8.71 7.10 11.54
CA MET A 86 8.20 5.96 12.30
C MET A 86 9.34 5.12 12.90
N GLN A 87 10.44 4.92 12.18
CA GLN A 87 11.62 4.22 12.70
C GLN A 87 12.25 4.93 13.91
N SER A 88 12.31 6.27 13.90
CA SER A 88 12.91 7.04 15.00
C SER A 88 12.06 7.07 16.27
N HIS A 89 10.76 6.77 16.18
CA HIS A 89 9.82 6.71 17.31
C HIS A 89 9.60 5.29 17.86
N SER A 90 10.44 4.31 17.48
CA SER A 90 10.26 2.89 17.83
C SER A 90 8.99 2.25 17.25
N ASP A 91 8.40 2.84 16.21
CA ASP A 91 7.24 2.30 15.47
C ASP A 91 7.70 1.45 14.25
N GLN A 92 8.79 0.70 14.41
CA GLN A 92 9.35 -0.13 13.33
C GLN A 92 8.35 -1.17 12.83
N ASP A 93 7.55 -1.73 13.73
CA ASP A 93 6.50 -2.69 13.41
C ASP A 93 5.41 -2.09 12.51
N LEU A 94 5.06 -0.80 12.71
CA LEU A 94 4.08 -0.13 11.88
C LEU A 94 4.62 0.16 10.46
N VAL A 95 5.94 0.32 10.29
CA VAL A 95 6.55 0.47 8.95
C VAL A 95 6.38 -0.81 8.12
N ILE A 96 6.40 -1.97 8.77
CA ILE A 96 6.11 -3.25 8.12
C ILE A 96 4.67 -3.26 7.62
N LEU A 97 3.72 -2.78 8.42
CA LEU A 97 2.31 -2.68 8.03
C LEU A 97 2.07 -1.65 6.90
N VAL A 98 2.75 -0.50 6.90
CA VAL A 98 2.71 0.46 5.78
C VAL A 98 3.20 -0.20 4.49
N SER A 99 4.31 -0.94 4.57
CA SER A 99 4.88 -1.62 3.40
C SER A 99 3.94 -2.72 2.89
N LEU A 100 3.32 -3.49 3.80
CA LEU A 100 2.36 -4.52 3.48
C LEU A 100 1.11 -3.95 2.80
N GLY A 101 0.52 -2.89 3.37
CA GLY A 101 -0.67 -2.24 2.81
C GLY A 101 -0.41 -1.68 1.41
N GLY A 102 0.76 -1.07 1.18
CA GLY A 102 1.17 -0.59 -0.14
C GLY A 102 1.34 -1.71 -1.15
N TRP A 103 1.90 -2.85 -0.75
CA TRP A 103 2.04 -4.01 -1.64
C TRP A 103 0.69 -4.64 -1.99
N ILE A 104 -0.21 -4.81 -1.03
CA ILE A 104 -1.55 -5.36 -1.25
C ILE A 104 -2.32 -4.48 -2.23
N ARG A 105 -2.37 -3.16 -1.97
CA ARG A 105 -3.06 -2.21 -2.85
C ARG A 105 -2.40 -2.10 -4.22
N GLY A 106 -1.08 -2.04 -4.29
CA GLY A 106 -0.34 -2.02 -5.55
C GLY A 106 -0.61 -3.27 -6.38
N THR A 107 -0.64 -4.44 -5.75
CA THR A 107 -1.00 -5.70 -6.43
C THR A 107 -2.45 -5.68 -6.92
N GLN A 108 -3.38 -5.12 -6.15
CA GLN A 108 -4.78 -4.95 -6.58
C GLN A 108 -4.89 -4.05 -7.81
N VAL A 109 -4.23 -2.89 -7.80
CA VAL A 109 -4.27 -1.96 -8.93
C VAL A 109 -3.64 -2.59 -10.17
N VAL A 110 -2.44 -3.16 -10.05
CA VAL A 110 -1.72 -3.76 -11.18
C VAL A 110 -2.49 -4.94 -11.77
N SER A 111 -3.00 -5.86 -10.93
CA SER A 111 -3.82 -6.97 -11.42
C SER A 111 -5.12 -6.49 -12.08
N GLY A 112 -5.77 -5.46 -11.55
CA GLY A 112 -6.95 -4.85 -12.17
C GLY A 112 -6.66 -4.22 -13.53
N ALA A 113 -5.54 -3.50 -13.66
CA ALA A 113 -5.09 -2.92 -14.92
C ALA A 113 -4.79 -4.01 -15.98
N ILE A 114 -4.12 -5.09 -15.57
CA ILE A 114 -3.86 -6.25 -16.44
C ILE A 114 -5.16 -6.93 -16.88
N MET A 115 -6.17 -7.03 -15.99
CA MET A 115 -7.47 -7.60 -16.38
C MET A 115 -8.19 -6.78 -17.45
N HIS A 116 -8.05 -5.45 -17.42
CA HIS A 116 -8.67 -4.57 -18.41
C HIS A 116 -8.01 -4.66 -19.80
N ASN A 117 -6.69 -4.86 -19.84
CA ASN A 117 -5.94 -4.98 -21.09
C ASN A 117 -4.86 -6.07 -20.96
N TYR A 118 -5.28 -7.33 -21.08
CA TYR A 118 -4.41 -8.47 -20.81
C TYR A 118 -3.27 -8.56 -21.83
N ASP A 119 -2.05 -8.61 -21.29
CA ASP A 119 -0.81 -8.85 -22.01
C ASP A 119 0.08 -9.77 -21.16
N GLU A 120 0.63 -10.83 -21.76
CA GLU A 120 1.43 -11.82 -21.04
C GLU A 120 2.68 -11.21 -20.39
N ARG A 121 3.33 -10.24 -21.06
CA ARG A 121 4.52 -9.59 -20.52
C ARG A 121 4.19 -8.80 -19.26
N SER A 122 3.08 -8.07 -19.29
CA SER A 122 2.54 -7.31 -18.16
C SER A 122 2.06 -8.24 -17.04
N ALA A 123 1.42 -9.37 -17.37
CA ALA A 123 0.96 -10.36 -16.40
C ALA A 123 2.10 -11.01 -15.60
N LYS A 124 3.29 -11.18 -16.21
CA LYS A 124 4.47 -11.73 -15.52
C LYS A 124 4.96 -10.89 -14.34
N VAL A 125 4.64 -9.58 -14.28
CA VAL A 125 5.05 -8.71 -13.15
C VAL A 125 4.40 -9.13 -11.83
N LEU A 126 3.27 -9.85 -11.88
CA LEU A 126 2.59 -10.37 -10.70
C LEU A 126 3.37 -11.50 -10.02
N ARG A 127 4.43 -12.03 -10.65
CA ARG A 127 5.24 -13.12 -10.09
C ARG A 127 6.15 -12.65 -8.95
N GLN A 128 5.61 -12.53 -7.75
CA GLN A 128 6.35 -11.97 -6.61
C GLN A 128 6.40 -12.90 -5.37
N PRO A 129 6.62 -14.22 -5.50
CA PRO A 129 6.51 -15.14 -4.37
C PRO A 129 7.56 -14.90 -3.29
N ALA A 130 8.77 -14.49 -3.68
CA ALA A 130 9.84 -14.17 -2.73
C ALA A 130 9.50 -12.93 -1.88
N LEU A 131 8.83 -11.93 -2.48
CA LEU A 131 8.43 -10.73 -1.76
C LEU A 131 7.32 -11.03 -0.75
N VAL A 132 6.32 -11.85 -1.11
CA VAL A 132 5.26 -12.27 -0.18
C VAL A 132 5.83 -13.08 0.98
N LYS A 133 6.79 -13.98 0.73
CA LYS A 133 7.52 -14.70 1.79
C LYS A 133 8.28 -13.76 2.72
N PHE A 134 8.97 -12.76 2.15
CA PHE A 134 9.69 -11.76 2.93
C PHE A 134 8.74 -10.92 3.79
N MET A 135 7.60 -10.48 3.26
CA MET A 135 6.60 -9.76 4.05
C MET A 135 6.03 -10.63 5.17
N GLN A 136 5.72 -11.91 4.90
CA GLN A 136 5.29 -12.85 5.93
C GLN A 136 6.35 -13.01 7.03
N SER A 137 7.64 -13.12 6.67
CA SER A 137 8.71 -13.22 7.67
C SER A 137 8.77 -11.96 8.53
N LYS A 138 8.64 -10.77 7.93
CA LYS A 138 8.62 -9.50 8.67
C LYS A 138 7.41 -9.34 9.58
N ILE A 139 6.23 -9.76 9.15
CA ILE A 139 5.04 -9.78 10.01
C ILE A 139 5.23 -10.74 11.18
N ASN A 140 5.96 -11.85 11.00
CA ASN A 140 6.31 -12.76 12.07
C ASN A 140 7.43 -12.24 13.00
N GLU A 141 8.04 -11.10 12.68
CA GLU A 141 9.05 -10.43 13.51
C GLU A 141 8.43 -9.29 14.35
N ILE A 142 7.24 -8.76 13.99
CA ILE A 142 6.58 -7.70 14.77
C ILE A 142 6.16 -8.17 16.16
N SER A 143 5.97 -7.24 17.09
CA SER A 143 5.51 -7.50 18.45
C SER A 143 4.28 -8.44 18.53
N PRO A 144 4.24 -9.38 19.50
CA PRO A 144 3.10 -10.27 19.70
C PRO A 144 1.76 -9.54 19.86
N GLU A 145 1.78 -8.38 20.51
CA GLU A 145 0.62 -7.52 20.72
C GLU A 145 0.06 -7.03 19.38
N LEU A 146 0.91 -6.51 18.49
CA LEU A 146 0.49 -6.03 17.17
C LEU A 146 0.08 -7.19 16.26
N ARG A 147 0.78 -8.33 16.32
CA ARG A 147 0.42 -9.53 15.55
C ARG A 147 -0.92 -10.14 15.99
N GLY A 148 -1.24 -10.01 17.28
CA GLY A 148 -2.51 -10.45 17.86
C GLY A 148 -3.68 -9.51 17.57
N GLU A 149 -3.43 -8.32 17.04
CA GLU A 149 -4.48 -7.39 16.65
C GLU A 149 -5.37 -8.05 15.57
N PRO A 150 -6.71 -8.04 15.71
CA PRO A 150 -7.61 -8.81 14.84
C PRO A 150 -7.44 -8.55 13.34
N LEU A 151 -7.27 -7.30 12.91
CA LEU A 151 -7.06 -6.96 11.50
C LEU A 151 -5.69 -7.45 11.02
N VAL A 152 -4.62 -7.21 11.77
CA VAL A 152 -3.26 -7.68 11.40
C VAL A 152 -3.23 -9.20 11.27
N LYS A 153 -3.86 -9.91 12.21
CA LYS A 153 -3.99 -11.37 12.17
C LYS A 153 -4.76 -11.82 10.93
N GLY A 154 -5.92 -11.21 10.66
CA GLY A 154 -6.75 -11.53 9.48
C GLY A 154 -5.99 -11.34 8.17
N VAL A 155 -5.32 -10.20 8.00
CA VAL A 155 -4.47 -9.92 6.83
C VAL A 155 -3.35 -10.96 6.71
N SER A 156 -2.65 -11.26 7.82
CA SER A 156 -1.54 -12.23 7.84
C SER A 156 -1.99 -13.64 7.42
N GLU A 157 -3.16 -14.08 7.86
CA GLU A 157 -3.74 -15.38 7.52
C GLU A 157 -4.07 -15.54 6.02
N GLN A 158 -4.30 -14.43 5.30
CA GLN A 158 -4.55 -14.47 3.84
C GLN A 158 -3.26 -14.55 3.01
N LEU A 159 -2.12 -14.11 3.54
CA LEU A 159 -0.86 -14.02 2.78
C LEU A 159 -0.37 -15.35 2.19
N PRO A 160 -0.45 -16.50 2.86
CA PRO A 160 -0.08 -17.78 2.26
C PRO A 160 -0.94 -18.15 1.05
N GLY A 161 -2.21 -17.75 1.04
CA GLY A 161 -3.10 -17.94 -0.10
C GLY A 161 -2.69 -17.08 -1.28
N ILE A 162 -2.42 -15.79 -1.03
CA ILE A 162 -1.94 -14.84 -2.04
C ILE A 162 -0.58 -15.28 -2.60
N GLU A 163 0.36 -15.73 -1.74
CA GLU A 163 1.67 -16.23 -2.15
C GLU A 163 1.54 -17.33 -3.22
N LYS A 164 0.62 -18.29 -3.03
CA LYS A 164 0.39 -19.37 -3.99
C LYS A 164 -0.11 -18.84 -5.33
N LEU A 165 -0.97 -17.82 -5.33
CA LEU A 165 -1.51 -17.22 -6.55
C LEU A 165 -0.44 -16.47 -7.35
N VAL A 166 0.53 -15.84 -6.67
CA VAL A 166 1.67 -15.17 -7.30
C VAL A 166 2.88 -16.10 -7.53
N SER A 167 2.74 -17.39 -7.22
CA SER A 167 3.78 -18.41 -7.38
C SER A 167 3.57 -19.23 -8.66
N PHE A 168 4.17 -18.78 -9.76
CA PHE A 168 4.16 -19.52 -11.02
C PHE A 168 5.57 -19.56 -11.65
N PRO A 169 5.83 -20.46 -12.62
CA PRO A 169 7.14 -20.58 -13.27
C PRO A 169 7.60 -19.27 -13.92
N ALA A 170 8.91 -18.97 -13.89
CA ALA A 170 9.44 -17.69 -14.37
C ALA A 170 9.31 -17.51 -15.89
N ASP A 171 9.26 -18.61 -16.63
CA ASP A 171 9.09 -18.67 -18.08
C ASP A 171 7.63 -18.52 -18.52
N LYS A 172 6.66 -18.69 -17.60
CA LYS A 172 5.22 -18.65 -17.89
C LYS A 172 4.55 -17.36 -17.41
N ALA A 173 3.55 -16.92 -18.17
CA ALA A 173 2.63 -15.88 -17.73
C ALA A 173 1.40 -16.53 -17.05
N PRO A 174 0.79 -15.87 -16.04
CA PRO A 174 -0.48 -16.32 -15.50
C PRO A 174 -1.59 -15.99 -16.50
N SER A 175 -2.56 -16.89 -16.63
CA SER A 175 -3.78 -16.69 -17.41
C SER A 175 -4.64 -15.54 -16.85
N LEU A 176 -5.57 -15.01 -17.64
CA LEU A 176 -6.51 -13.99 -17.19
C LEU A 176 -7.34 -14.43 -15.97
N ASP A 177 -7.67 -15.72 -15.87
CA ASP A 177 -8.37 -16.28 -14.71
C ASP A 177 -7.50 -16.27 -13.44
N GLU A 178 -6.21 -16.59 -13.57
CA GLU A 178 -5.25 -16.51 -12.46
C GLU A 178 -5.02 -15.05 -12.03
N VAL A 179 -4.94 -14.10 -12.97
CA VAL A 179 -4.89 -12.66 -12.66
C VAL A 179 -6.13 -12.23 -11.89
N ARG A 180 -7.33 -12.67 -12.31
CA ARG A 180 -8.59 -12.37 -11.60
C ARG A 180 -8.56 -12.89 -10.17
N LYS A 181 -8.11 -14.13 -9.95
CA LYS A 181 -8.00 -14.71 -8.60
C LYS A 181 -7.02 -13.92 -7.72
N VAL A 182 -5.90 -13.45 -8.27
CA VAL A 182 -4.99 -12.55 -7.54
C VAL A 182 -5.72 -11.29 -7.14
N ASN A 183 -6.40 -10.62 -8.08
CA ASN A 183 -7.13 -9.37 -7.84
C ASN A 183 -8.21 -9.51 -6.77
N GLU A 184 -9.04 -10.56 -6.85
CA GLU A 184 -10.09 -10.87 -5.88
C GLU A 184 -9.51 -11.13 -4.49
N ALA A 185 -8.40 -11.88 -4.41
CA ALA A 185 -7.76 -12.20 -3.14
C ALA A 185 -7.23 -10.94 -2.43
N VAL A 186 -6.48 -10.09 -3.13
CA VAL A 186 -5.97 -8.84 -2.54
C VAL A 186 -7.09 -7.81 -2.34
N GLY A 187 -8.13 -7.82 -3.18
CA GLY A 187 -9.30 -6.96 -3.03
C GLY A 187 -10.08 -7.25 -1.76
N LYS A 188 -10.31 -8.52 -1.44
CA LYS A 188 -10.92 -8.93 -0.16
C LYS A 188 -10.11 -8.44 1.03
N VAL A 189 -8.78 -8.54 0.97
CA VAL A 189 -7.90 -8.03 2.03
C VAL A 189 -7.99 -6.51 2.16
N MET A 190 -8.08 -5.78 1.04
CA MET A 190 -8.30 -4.33 1.08
C MET A 190 -9.64 -3.95 1.67
N GLU A 191 -10.72 -4.66 1.36
CA GLU A 191 -12.02 -4.44 2.00
C GLU A 191 -11.93 -4.59 3.52
N GLU A 192 -11.20 -5.59 4.02
CA GLU A 192 -10.95 -5.76 5.45
C GLU A 192 -10.16 -4.59 6.06
N ILE A 193 -9.10 -4.13 5.36
CA ILE A 193 -8.25 -3.00 5.76
C ILE A 193 -9.05 -1.70 5.82
N GLU A 194 -9.91 -1.44 4.85
CA GLU A 194 -10.67 -0.20 4.72
C GLU A 194 -11.92 -0.18 5.62
N ASN A 195 -12.37 -1.34 6.10
CA ASN A 195 -13.62 -1.45 6.85
C ASN A 195 -13.58 -0.68 8.19
N LYS A 196 -14.36 0.41 8.25
CA LYS A 196 -14.47 1.31 9.41
C LYS A 196 -15.47 0.82 10.47
N ALA A 197 -16.25 -0.24 10.23
CA ALA A 197 -17.49 -0.56 10.95
C ALA A 197 -17.36 -1.28 12.31
N LEU A 198 -16.16 -1.63 12.80
CA LEU A 198 -15.97 -2.24 14.14
C LEU A 198 -15.15 -1.35 15.08
N ALA A 199 -15.19 -0.03 14.91
CA ALA A 199 -14.85 0.89 15.99
C ALA A 199 -16.04 0.89 16.98
N LYS A 200 -16.13 -0.15 17.81
CA LYS A 200 -16.99 -0.16 18.99
C LYS A 200 -16.12 -0.21 20.24
#